data_AF-A0A7S0CSA0-F1
#
_entry.id   AF-A0A7S0CSA0-F1
#
_cell.length_a   1.000
_cell.length_b   1.000
_cell.length_c   1.000
_cell.angle_alpha   90.00
_cell.angle_beta   90.00
_cell.angle_gamma   90.00
#
_symmetry.space_group_name_H-M   'P 1'
#
loop_
_entity.id
_entity.type
_entity.pdbx_description
1 polymer ?
#
loop_
_entity_poly.entity_id
_entity_poly.type
_entity_poly.pdbx_seq_one_letter_code
_entity_poly.pdbx_strand_id
1 'polypeptide(L)'
;MDLKDYDTEKLQVWLQGLKISEKSLKAIASLKMIGEELVDAQLDELIDDGVSPDDAKLISHGIQNFKPEEIEEPSVPVNSKAEKGIKKNLDLVLAEKELKAAEQSYKDLSELKKALSSLGMPVGCIMRCKDELKGLSEEKKGPVQKRFTMHVKKRDNLLKKLRKLREKYPEGSDNWNAITEVHEGSMQVVSKHSNFSFGKMLTTHTSRIFKEQRQALASIKECKKKIASCR
;
A
#
# COMPACT_ATOMS: atom_id res chain seq x y z
N MET A 1 14.06 -23.61 -27.63
CA MET A 1 13.36 -22.80 -26.61
C MET A 1 12.13 -22.28 -27.29
N ASP A 2 10.95 -22.67 -26.83
CA ASP A 2 9.71 -22.33 -27.51
C ASP A 2 9.22 -20.95 -27.09
N LEU A 3 8.38 -20.31 -27.91
CA LEU A 3 7.80 -19.01 -27.57
C LEU A 3 6.99 -19.07 -26.27
N LYS A 4 6.43 -20.24 -25.94
CA LYS A 4 5.71 -20.49 -24.67
C LYS A 4 6.60 -20.33 -23.44
N ASP A 5 7.91 -20.56 -23.57
CA ASP A 5 8.89 -20.49 -22.48
C ASP A 5 9.37 -19.05 -22.21
N TYR A 6 8.87 -18.06 -22.95
CA TYR A 6 9.33 -16.69 -22.85
C TYR A 6 8.70 -16.01 -21.63
N ASP A 7 9.56 -15.48 -20.76
CA ASP A 7 9.15 -14.50 -19.76
C ASP A 7 8.72 -13.18 -20.41
N THR A 8 8.13 -12.29 -19.62
CA THR A 8 7.62 -11.00 -20.12
C THR A 8 8.69 -10.18 -20.83
N GLU A 9 9.96 -10.26 -20.41
CA GLU A 9 11.05 -9.47 -21.02
C GLU A 9 11.43 -10.02 -22.40
N LYS A 10 11.63 -11.33 -22.52
CA LYS A 10 11.94 -11.97 -23.81
C LYS A 10 10.78 -11.85 -24.80
N LEU A 11 9.55 -11.94 -24.32
CA LEU A 11 8.36 -11.77 -25.16
C LEU A 11 8.29 -10.37 -25.75
N GLN A 12 8.62 -9.34 -24.97
CA GLN A 12 8.66 -7.96 -25.44
C GLN A 12 9.73 -7.74 -26.51
N VAL A 13 10.92 -8.32 -26.33
CA VAL A 13 12.00 -8.26 -27.33
C VAL A 13 11.56 -8.91 -28.64
N TRP A 14 10.92 -10.07 -28.56
CA TRP A 14 10.42 -10.76 -29.74
C TRP A 14 9.31 -9.98 -30.47
N LEU A 15 8.34 -9.44 -29.72
CA LEU A 15 7.26 -8.61 -30.27
C LEU A 15 7.79 -7.34 -30.96
N GLN A 16 8.86 -6.73 -30.45
CA GLN A 16 9.52 -5.60 -31.11
C GLN A 16 10.12 -6.00 -32.48
N GLY A 17 10.60 -7.23 -32.61
CA GLY A 17 11.08 -7.79 -33.88
C GLY A 17 9.99 -7.89 -34.96
N LEU A 18 8.72 -7.97 -34.57
CA LEU A 18 7.58 -8.04 -35.50
C LEU A 18 7.14 -6.68 -36.06
N LYS A 19 7.81 -5.58 -35.68
CA LYS A 19 7.52 -4.21 -36.14
C LYS A 19 6.07 -3.76 -35.93
N ILE A 20 5.42 -4.24 -34.88
CA ILE A 20 4.09 -3.78 -34.47
C ILE A 20 4.13 -2.38 -33.86
N SER A 21 2.99 -1.69 -33.82
CA SER A 21 2.92 -0.32 -33.32
C SER A 21 3.29 -0.19 -31.82
N GLU A 22 3.87 0.96 -31.45
CA GLU A 22 4.23 1.26 -30.04
C GLU A 22 3.00 1.24 -29.11
N LYS A 23 1.82 1.58 -29.64
CA LYS A 23 0.56 1.54 -28.90
C LYS A 23 0.17 0.10 -28.56
N SER A 24 0.29 -0.82 -29.52
CA SER A 24 0.02 -2.25 -29.34
C SER A 24 1.04 -2.92 -28.41
N LEU A 25 2.33 -2.57 -28.52
CA LEU A 25 3.36 -3.04 -27.58
C LEU A 25 3.05 -2.64 -26.13
N LYS A 26 2.61 -1.38 -25.92
CA LYS A 26 2.22 -0.89 -24.59
C LYS A 26 0.96 -1.57 -24.05
N ALA A 27 0.00 -1.89 -24.91
CA ALA A 27 -1.18 -2.65 -24.52
C ALA A 27 -0.78 -4.03 -23.98
N ILE A 28 0.00 -4.80 -24.76
CA ILE A 28 0.47 -6.14 -24.38
C ILE A 28 1.37 -6.09 -23.13
N ALA A 29 2.25 -5.09 -23.01
CA ALA A 29 3.09 -4.91 -21.82
C ALA A 29 2.27 -4.62 -20.55
N SER A 30 1.13 -3.95 -20.69
CA SER A 30 0.25 -3.60 -19.55
C SER A 30 -0.50 -4.81 -19.01
N LEU A 31 -0.74 -5.82 -19.85
CA LEU A 31 -1.36 -7.09 -19.49
C LEU A 31 -0.39 -8.02 -18.74
N LYS A 32 0.91 -7.72 -18.76
CA LYS A 32 1.99 -8.55 -18.20
C LYS A 32 1.99 -10.00 -18.73
N MET A 33 1.59 -10.17 -19.99
CA MET A 33 1.48 -11.50 -20.58
C MET A 33 2.83 -12.21 -20.61
N ILE A 34 2.79 -13.52 -20.39
CA ILE A 34 3.90 -14.44 -20.65
C ILE A 34 3.73 -15.15 -22.00
N GLY A 35 4.78 -15.81 -22.47
CA GLY A 35 4.80 -16.48 -23.77
C GLY A 35 3.66 -17.48 -23.97
N GLU A 36 3.34 -18.28 -22.95
CA GLU A 36 2.21 -19.22 -22.98
C GLU A 36 0.87 -18.52 -23.22
N GLU A 37 0.59 -17.45 -22.48
CA GLU A 37 -0.65 -16.67 -22.58
C GLU A 37 -0.78 -16.00 -23.95
N LEU A 38 0.32 -15.55 -24.55
CA LEU A 38 0.28 -14.94 -25.90
C LEU A 38 0.02 -15.98 -26.99
N VAL A 39 0.61 -17.18 -26.86
CA VAL A 39 0.43 -18.25 -27.85
C VAL A 39 -1.01 -18.77 -27.85
N ASP A 40 -1.64 -18.78 -26.68
CA ASP A 40 -3.02 -19.27 -26.53
C ASP A 40 -4.07 -18.17 -26.74
N ALA A 41 -3.68 -16.89 -26.79
CA ALA A 41 -4.58 -15.76 -27.05
C ALA A 41 -5.15 -15.80 -28.47
N GLN A 42 -6.48 -15.63 -28.58
CA GLN A 42 -7.12 -15.49 -29.88
C GLN A 42 -6.94 -14.08 -30.44
N LEU A 43 -6.95 -13.96 -31.77
CA LEU A 43 -6.84 -12.68 -32.49
C LEU A 43 -7.84 -11.63 -31.98
N ASP A 44 -9.07 -12.07 -31.69
CA ASP A 44 -10.15 -11.19 -31.23
C ASP A 44 -9.90 -10.71 -29.78
N GLU A 45 -9.28 -11.53 -28.93
CA GLU A 45 -8.94 -11.17 -27.55
C GLU A 45 -7.86 -10.09 -27.50
N LEU A 46 -6.84 -10.19 -28.36
CA LEU A 46 -5.81 -9.15 -28.46
C LEU A 46 -6.38 -7.80 -28.91
N ILE A 47 -7.36 -7.82 -29.81
CA ILE A 47 -8.02 -6.61 -30.31
C ILE A 47 -8.86 -5.96 -29.20
N ASP A 48 -9.61 -6.76 -28.44
CA ASP A 48 -10.39 -6.29 -27.30
C ASP A 48 -9.50 -5.69 -26.20
N ASP A 49 -8.27 -6.22 -26.05
CA ASP A 49 -7.25 -5.68 -25.14
C ASP A 49 -6.50 -4.45 -25.68
N GLY A 50 -6.92 -3.93 -26.84
CA GLY A 50 -6.45 -2.66 -27.39
C GLY A 50 -5.26 -2.75 -28.34
N VAL A 51 -4.92 -3.95 -28.82
CA VAL A 51 -4.00 -4.16 -29.95
C VAL A 51 -4.73 -3.82 -31.25
N SER A 52 -4.05 -3.16 -32.20
CA SER A 52 -4.68 -2.88 -33.49
C SER A 52 -4.94 -4.17 -34.28
N PRO A 53 -6.01 -4.26 -35.09
CA PRO A 53 -6.30 -5.47 -35.87
C PRO A 53 -5.17 -5.88 -36.83
N ASP A 54 -4.39 -4.93 -37.33
CA ASP A 54 -3.25 -5.20 -38.20
C ASP A 54 -2.04 -5.71 -37.40
N ASP A 55 -1.78 -5.15 -36.22
CA ASP A 55 -0.73 -5.65 -35.31
C ASP A 55 -1.08 -7.04 -34.76
N ALA A 56 -2.36 -7.30 -34.44
CA ALA A 56 -2.82 -8.58 -33.95
C ALA A 56 -2.61 -9.69 -35.00
N LYS A 57 -2.83 -9.38 -36.29
CA LYS A 57 -2.51 -10.30 -37.41
C LYS A 57 -1.02 -10.55 -37.54
N LEU A 58 -0.18 -9.52 -37.37
CA LEU A 58 1.28 -9.67 -37.40
C LEU A 58 1.78 -10.55 -36.25
N ILE A 59 1.20 -10.40 -35.06
CA ILE A 59 1.51 -11.24 -33.89
C ILE A 59 1.09 -12.68 -34.16
N SER A 60 -0.15 -12.91 -34.58
CA SER A 60 -0.66 -14.25 -34.88
C SER A 60 0.18 -14.96 -35.96
N HIS A 61 0.53 -14.24 -37.02
CA HIS A 61 1.42 -14.75 -38.07
C HIS A 61 2.84 -15.00 -37.55
N GLY A 62 3.36 -14.15 -36.66
CA GLY A 62 4.65 -14.32 -36.00
C GLY A 62 4.70 -15.58 -35.12
N ILE A 63 3.65 -15.85 -34.35
CA ILE A 63 3.52 -17.05 -33.51
C ILE A 63 3.54 -18.31 -34.37
N GLN A 64 2.76 -18.33 -35.47
CA GLN A 64 2.66 -19.48 -36.37
C GLN A 64 3.97 -19.79 -37.12
N ASN A 65 4.80 -18.77 -37.33
CA ASN A 65 6.07 -18.89 -38.05
C ASN A 65 7.29 -18.79 -37.13
N PHE A 66 7.10 -18.91 -35.82
CA PHE A 66 8.19 -18.85 -34.86
C PHE A 66 9.20 -19.97 -35.12
N LYS A 67 10.44 -19.60 -35.42
CA LYS A 67 11.57 -20.53 -35.52
C LYS A 67 12.56 -20.23 -34.38
N PRO A 68 12.90 -21.21 -33.54
CA PRO A 68 13.75 -21.00 -32.37
C PRO A 68 15.23 -20.75 -32.68
N GLU A 69 15.64 -20.71 -33.95
CA GLU A 69 17.03 -20.48 -34.38
C GLU A 69 17.10 -19.16 -35.18
N GLU A 70 18.08 -18.32 -34.83
CA GLU A 70 18.33 -16.94 -35.31
C GLU A 70 17.50 -15.82 -34.65
N ILE A 71 17.63 -15.67 -33.33
CA ILE A 71 17.83 -14.31 -32.78
C ILE A 71 19.34 -14.13 -32.68
N GLU A 72 19.99 -13.78 -33.80
CA GLU A 72 21.29 -13.12 -33.70
C GLU A 72 21.07 -11.87 -32.82
N GLU A 73 21.86 -11.75 -31.75
CA GLU A 73 21.92 -10.51 -30.98
C GLU A 73 22.09 -9.35 -31.99
N PRO A 74 21.17 -8.38 -32.04
CA PRO A 74 21.31 -7.30 -33.00
C PRO A 74 22.56 -6.49 -32.63
N SER A 75 23.65 -6.69 -33.37
CA SER A 75 24.82 -5.79 -33.42
C SER A 75 24.51 -4.54 -34.24
N VAL A 76 23.32 -3.97 -34.04
CA VAL A 76 22.97 -2.63 -34.51
C VAL A 76 23.45 -1.68 -33.43
N PRO A 77 24.14 -0.56 -33.74
CA PRO A 77 24.34 0.48 -32.76
C PRO A 77 22.96 1.01 -32.38
N VAL A 78 22.43 0.45 -31.30
CA VAL A 78 21.19 0.84 -30.66
C VAL A 78 21.22 2.35 -30.57
N ASN A 79 20.22 2.99 -31.16
CA ASN A 79 20.12 4.43 -31.17
C ASN A 79 19.84 4.86 -29.71
N SER A 80 20.91 5.03 -28.93
CA SER A 80 20.93 4.98 -27.46
C SER A 80 20.06 6.03 -26.77
N LYS A 81 19.49 6.96 -27.53
CA LYS A 81 18.56 7.98 -27.06
C LYS A 81 17.13 7.48 -26.91
N ALA A 82 16.67 6.57 -27.77
CA ALA A 82 15.28 6.07 -27.74
C ALA A 82 15.04 5.12 -26.55
N GLU A 83 15.93 4.16 -26.33
CA GLU A 83 15.87 3.26 -25.16
C GLU A 83 16.05 4.00 -23.83
N LYS A 84 16.96 4.99 -23.79
CA LYS A 84 17.09 5.85 -22.60
C LYS A 84 15.81 6.64 -22.33
N GLY A 85 15.09 7.07 -23.36
CA GLY A 85 13.82 7.77 -23.23
C GLY A 85 12.69 6.88 -22.68
N ILE A 86 12.58 5.64 -23.18
CA ILE A 86 11.58 4.67 -22.72
C ILE A 86 11.85 4.25 -21.27
N LYS A 87 13.11 3.92 -20.94
CA LYS A 87 13.52 3.58 -19.58
C LYS A 87 13.28 4.73 -18.60
N LYS A 88 13.66 5.96 -18.98
CA LYS A 88 13.41 7.18 -18.17
C LYS A 88 11.92 7.41 -17.89
N ASN A 89 11.05 7.14 -18.87
CA ASN A 89 9.60 7.26 -18.68
C ASN A 89 9.01 6.16 -17.78
N LEU A 90 9.48 4.91 -17.91
CA LEU A 90 9.04 3.82 -17.04
C LEU A 90 9.47 4.07 -15.58
N ASP A 91 10.72 4.47 -15.37
CA ASP A 91 11.26 4.82 -14.05
C ASP A 91 10.48 5.97 -13.40
N LEU A 92 10.07 6.97 -14.20
CA LEU A 92 9.23 8.08 -13.74
C LEU A 92 7.85 7.60 -13.26
N VAL A 93 7.17 6.74 -14.04
CA VAL A 93 5.85 6.22 -13.69
C VAL A 93 5.90 5.34 -12.43
N LEU A 94 6.93 4.49 -12.32
CA LEU A 94 7.15 3.68 -11.13
C LEU A 94 7.41 4.56 -9.89
N ALA A 95 8.28 5.56 -10.01
CA ALA A 95 8.56 6.49 -8.92
C ALA A 95 7.33 7.31 -8.49
N GLU A 96 6.45 7.70 -9.42
CA GLU A 96 5.19 8.38 -9.11
C GLU A 96 4.18 7.47 -8.41
N LYS A 97 4.12 6.17 -8.76
CA LYS A 97 3.30 5.17 -8.05
C LYS A 97 3.83 4.93 -6.63
N GLU A 98 5.14 4.74 -6.49
CA GLU A 98 5.82 4.60 -5.19
C GLU A 98 5.58 5.82 -4.29
N LEU A 99 5.66 7.03 -4.86
CA LEU A 99 5.38 8.27 -4.14
C LEU A 99 3.96 8.28 -3.56
N LYS A 100 2.95 7.98 -4.39
CA LYS A 100 1.54 7.95 -3.95
C LYS A 100 1.32 6.91 -2.84
N ALA A 101 1.91 5.73 -2.97
CA ALA A 101 1.83 4.68 -1.95
C ALA A 101 2.47 5.13 -0.63
N ALA A 102 3.65 5.77 -0.69
CA ALA A 102 4.33 6.28 0.49
C ALA A 102 3.58 7.44 1.17
N GLU A 103 2.99 8.35 0.40
CA GLU A 103 2.15 9.45 0.92
C GLU A 103 0.88 8.92 1.61
N GLN A 104 0.22 7.93 1.00
CA GLN A 104 -0.94 7.28 1.60
C GLN A 104 -0.56 6.55 2.89
N SER A 105 0.53 5.78 2.89
CA SER A 105 1.06 5.10 4.07
C SER A 105 1.34 6.08 5.21
N TYR A 106 2.02 7.20 4.93
CA TYR A 106 2.30 8.25 5.91
C TYR A 106 1.01 8.83 6.53
N LYS A 107 -0.02 9.07 5.70
CA LYS A 107 -1.31 9.58 6.15
C LYS A 107 -2.02 8.58 7.06
N ASP A 108 -2.10 7.31 6.66
CA ASP A 108 -2.77 6.28 7.46
C ASP A 108 -2.06 6.03 8.79
N LEU A 109 -0.73 6.02 8.81
CA LEU A 109 0.05 5.94 10.04
C LEU A 109 -0.14 7.17 10.93
N SER A 110 -0.28 8.37 10.36
CA SER A 110 -0.57 9.61 11.08
C SER A 110 -1.92 9.58 11.78
N GLU A 111 -2.94 9.14 11.06
CA GLU A 111 -4.29 8.92 11.61
C GLU A 111 -4.27 7.89 12.73
N LEU A 112 -3.59 6.75 12.53
CA LEU A 112 -3.47 5.69 13.53
C LEU A 112 -2.77 6.17 14.80
N LYS A 113 -1.60 6.80 14.68
CA LYS A 113 -0.85 7.35 15.82
C LYS A 113 -1.72 8.31 16.63
N LYS A 114 -2.42 9.24 15.95
CA LYS A 114 -3.28 10.22 16.61
C LYS A 114 -4.43 9.54 17.34
N ALA A 115 -5.06 8.53 16.74
CA ALA A 115 -6.16 7.79 17.35
C ALA A 115 -5.72 7.03 18.61
N LEU A 116 -4.59 6.31 18.54
CA LEU A 116 -4.03 5.58 19.69
C LEU A 116 -3.63 6.53 20.82
N SER A 117 -2.83 7.57 20.54
CA SER A 117 -2.38 8.52 21.56
C SER A 117 -3.55 9.24 22.26
N SER A 118 -4.66 9.45 21.55
CA SER A 118 -5.84 10.12 22.11
C SER A 118 -6.62 9.28 23.14
N LEU A 119 -6.37 7.96 23.24
CA LEU A 119 -7.07 7.10 24.20
C LEU A 119 -6.58 7.22 25.64
N GLY A 120 -5.31 7.59 25.85
CA GLY A 120 -4.73 7.63 27.20
C GLY A 120 -5.48 8.54 28.16
N MET A 121 -5.85 9.74 27.71
CA MET A 121 -6.56 10.73 28.52
C MET A 121 -7.96 10.27 28.96
N PRO A 122 -8.89 9.84 28.06
CA PRO A 122 -10.20 9.39 28.50
C PRO A 122 -10.13 8.14 29.39
N VAL A 123 -9.25 7.18 29.11
CA VAL A 123 -9.08 5.98 29.95
C VAL A 123 -8.60 6.35 31.36
N GLY A 124 -7.57 7.20 31.47
CA GLY A 124 -7.08 7.68 32.76
C GLY A 124 -8.10 8.52 33.53
N CYS A 125 -8.92 9.32 32.84
CA CYS A 125 -10.02 10.05 33.48
C CYS A 125 -11.14 9.14 33.98
N ILE A 126 -11.51 8.10 33.22
CA ILE A 126 -12.50 7.10 33.63
C ILE A 126 -12.06 6.43 34.93
N MET A 127 -10.80 5.98 35.01
CA MET A 127 -10.25 5.36 36.21
C MET A 127 -10.30 6.31 37.42
N ARG A 128 -9.82 7.56 37.26
CA ARG A 128 -9.84 8.56 38.34
C ARG A 128 -11.26 8.86 38.81
N CYS A 129 -12.22 8.97 37.91
CA CYS A 129 -13.62 9.19 38.28
C CYS A 129 -14.19 8.00 39.06
N LYS A 130 -13.84 6.75 38.70
CA LYS A 130 -14.25 5.55 39.46
C LYS A 130 -13.72 5.59 40.90
N ASP A 131 -12.47 5.99 41.09
CA ASP A 131 -11.86 6.09 42.43
C ASP A 131 -12.50 7.22 43.24
N GLU A 132 -12.74 8.38 42.63
CA GLU A 132 -13.41 9.52 43.27
C GLU A 132 -14.84 9.19 43.70
N LEU A 133 -15.61 8.51 42.84
CA LEU A 133 -16.99 8.10 43.15
C LEU A 133 -17.11 7.16 44.36
N LYS A 134 -16.08 6.37 44.67
CA LYS A 134 -16.07 5.48 45.85
C LYS A 134 -15.98 6.26 47.16
N GLY A 135 -15.38 7.45 47.15
CA GLY A 135 -15.16 8.27 48.34
C GLY A 135 -16.17 9.41 48.55
N LEU A 136 -17.13 9.58 47.63
CA LEU A 136 -18.11 10.67 47.69
C LEU A 136 -19.45 10.21 48.27
N SER A 137 -20.09 11.09 49.04
CA SER A 137 -21.51 10.95 49.41
C SER A 137 -22.40 11.07 48.17
N GLU A 138 -23.58 10.42 48.19
CA GLU A 138 -24.50 10.37 47.04
C GLU A 138 -24.82 11.76 46.44
N GLU A 139 -25.05 12.75 47.30
CA GLU A 139 -25.34 14.13 46.92
C GLU A 139 -24.22 14.80 46.10
N LYS A 140 -22.97 14.35 46.27
CA LYS A 140 -21.79 14.91 45.58
C LYS A 140 -21.36 14.10 44.35
N LYS A 141 -21.99 12.95 44.07
CA LYS A 141 -21.61 12.08 42.93
C LYS A 141 -22.01 12.65 41.57
N GLY A 142 -23.05 13.48 41.51
CA GLY A 142 -23.62 13.99 40.25
C GLY A 142 -22.60 14.56 39.26
N PRO A 143 -21.75 15.53 39.65
CA PRO A 143 -20.72 16.09 38.77
C PRO A 143 -19.70 15.07 38.27
N VAL A 144 -19.23 14.18 39.15
CA VAL A 144 -18.23 13.16 38.81
C VAL A 144 -18.82 12.10 37.87
N GLN A 145 -20.08 11.71 38.07
CA GLN A 145 -20.82 10.80 37.20
C GLN A 145 -20.98 11.37 35.78
N LYS A 146 -21.25 12.68 35.66
CA LYS A 146 -21.30 13.36 34.35
C LYS A 146 -19.94 13.33 33.64
N ARG A 147 -18.86 13.62 34.38
CA ARG A 147 -17.48 13.58 33.85
C ARG A 147 -17.07 12.17 33.42
N PHE A 148 -17.38 11.17 34.23
CA PHE A 148 -17.19 9.75 33.89
C PHE A 148 -17.89 9.41 32.57
N THR A 149 -19.18 9.70 32.47
CA THR A 149 -20.00 9.41 31.28
C THR A 149 -19.45 10.11 30.03
N MET A 150 -19.02 11.37 30.14
CA MET A 150 -18.39 12.09 29.04
C MET A 150 -17.11 11.37 28.56
N HIS A 151 -16.23 10.95 29.46
CA HIS A 151 -14.98 10.29 29.08
C HIS A 151 -15.21 8.87 28.54
N VAL A 152 -16.22 8.14 29.03
CA VAL A 152 -16.67 6.88 28.42
C VAL A 152 -17.09 7.10 26.98
N LYS A 153 -17.98 8.07 26.71
CA LYS A 153 -18.39 8.40 25.33
C LYS A 153 -17.19 8.80 24.45
N LYS A 154 -16.24 9.57 24.98
CA LYS A 154 -15.01 9.94 24.26
C LYS A 154 -14.16 8.73 23.92
N ARG A 155 -13.92 7.82 24.87
CA ARG A 155 -13.20 6.56 24.65
C ARG A 155 -13.90 5.74 23.56
N ASP A 156 -15.20 5.51 23.70
CA ASP A 156 -15.94 4.62 22.79
C ASP A 156 -15.98 5.18 21.36
N ASN A 157 -16.06 6.51 21.19
CA ASN A 157 -15.94 7.17 19.90
C ASN A 157 -14.55 6.99 19.28
N LEU A 158 -13.48 7.04 20.08
CA LEU A 158 -12.13 6.75 19.61
C LEU A 158 -11.96 5.27 19.23
N LEU A 159 -12.51 4.36 20.02
CA LEU A 159 -12.50 2.93 19.72
C LEU A 159 -13.25 2.60 18.42
N LYS A 160 -14.39 3.27 18.16
CA LYS A 160 -15.09 3.18 16.86
C LYS A 160 -14.21 3.62 15.70
N LYS A 161 -13.45 4.71 15.85
CA LYS A 161 -12.50 5.17 14.83
C LYS A 161 -11.37 4.17 14.61
N LEU A 162 -10.83 3.60 15.70
CA LEU A 162 -9.78 2.59 15.62
C LEU A 162 -10.24 1.32 14.91
N ARG A 163 -11.48 0.85 15.13
CA ARG A 163 -12.03 -0.29 14.39
C ARG A 163 -12.07 -0.04 12.88
N LYS A 164 -12.53 1.14 12.45
CA LYS A 164 -12.52 1.53 11.04
C LYS A 164 -11.10 1.62 10.47
N LEU A 165 -10.14 2.09 11.25
CA LEU A 165 -8.73 2.10 10.84
C LEU A 165 -8.16 0.69 10.76
N ARG A 166 -8.60 -0.24 11.61
CA ARG A 166 -8.14 -1.64 11.60
C ARG A 166 -8.42 -2.32 10.27
N GLU A 167 -9.56 -2.02 9.66
CA GLU A 167 -9.96 -2.54 8.34
C GLU A 167 -9.01 -2.12 7.20
N LYS A 168 -8.18 -1.08 7.41
CA LYS A 168 -7.17 -0.65 6.43
C LYS A 168 -5.87 -1.48 6.48
N TYR A 169 -5.69 -2.29 7.51
CA TYR A 169 -4.46 -3.05 7.72
C TYR A 169 -4.73 -4.54 7.54
N PRO A 170 -3.82 -5.30 6.89
CA PRO A 170 -3.95 -6.75 6.79
C PRO A 170 -4.09 -7.40 8.17
N GLU A 171 -4.96 -8.40 8.27
CA GLU A 171 -5.13 -9.17 9.49
C GLU A 171 -3.79 -9.82 9.92
N GLY A 172 -3.50 -9.76 11.22
CA GLY A 172 -2.25 -10.24 11.79
C GLY A 172 -1.04 -9.31 11.60
N SER A 173 -1.16 -8.20 10.86
CA SER A 173 -0.08 -7.21 10.77
C SER A 173 0.15 -6.48 12.10
N ASP A 174 1.35 -5.92 12.29
CA ASP A 174 1.70 -5.18 13.51
C ASP A 174 0.73 -4.03 13.84
N ASN A 175 0.24 -3.33 12.81
CA ASN A 175 -0.73 -2.24 12.99
C ASN A 175 -2.13 -2.77 13.31
N TRP A 176 -2.52 -3.91 12.75
CA TRP A 176 -3.76 -4.59 13.13
C TRP A 176 -3.70 -5.06 14.60
N ASN A 177 -2.60 -5.72 15.00
CA ASN A 177 -2.38 -6.22 16.35
C ASN A 177 -2.36 -5.08 17.37
N ALA A 178 -1.64 -3.99 17.07
CA ALA A 178 -1.60 -2.81 17.93
C ALA A 178 -2.99 -2.21 18.17
N ILE A 179 -3.86 -2.17 17.16
CA ILE A 179 -5.23 -1.67 17.31
C ILE A 179 -6.04 -2.60 18.21
N THR A 180 -5.95 -3.92 18.00
CA THR A 180 -6.65 -4.93 18.78
C THR A 180 -6.24 -4.87 20.25
N GLU A 181 -4.93 -4.91 20.53
CA GLU A 181 -4.38 -4.84 21.89
C GLU A 181 -4.79 -3.55 22.61
N VAL A 182 -4.68 -2.40 21.94
CA VAL A 182 -5.06 -1.12 22.56
C VAL A 182 -6.56 -1.04 22.80
N HIS A 183 -7.38 -1.59 21.89
CA HIS A 183 -8.81 -1.64 22.08
C HIS A 183 -9.17 -2.46 23.34
N GLU A 184 -8.64 -3.68 23.45
CA GLU A 184 -8.87 -4.57 24.60
C GLU A 184 -8.29 -4.00 25.90
N GLY A 185 -7.04 -3.55 25.87
CA GLY A 185 -6.36 -2.95 27.00
C GLY A 185 -7.11 -1.75 27.57
N SER A 186 -7.73 -0.92 26.72
CA SER A 186 -8.53 0.23 27.17
C SER A 186 -9.80 -0.14 27.96
N MET A 187 -10.30 -1.36 27.75
CA MET A 187 -11.50 -1.89 28.42
C MET A 187 -11.14 -2.58 29.75
N GLN A 188 -9.91 -3.06 29.89
CA GLN A 188 -9.42 -3.79 31.06
C GLN A 188 -8.84 -2.90 32.17
N VAL A 189 -8.79 -1.57 31.97
CA VAL A 189 -8.29 -0.64 32.99
C VAL A 189 -9.25 -0.53 34.17
N VAL A 190 -8.88 -1.14 35.30
CA VAL A 190 -9.65 -1.17 36.56
C VAL A 190 -8.86 -0.69 37.78
N SER A 191 -7.54 -0.54 37.65
CA SER A 191 -6.63 -0.14 38.72
C SER A 191 -5.49 0.75 38.21
N LYS A 192 -4.80 1.44 39.13
CA LYS A 192 -3.61 2.24 38.81
C LYS A 192 -2.54 1.44 38.07
N HIS A 193 -2.33 0.18 38.48
CA HIS A 193 -1.36 -0.71 37.83
C HIS A 193 -1.77 -1.03 36.39
N SER A 194 -3.03 -1.44 36.17
CA SER A 194 -3.54 -1.71 34.81
C SER A 194 -3.52 -0.46 33.91
N ASN A 195 -3.76 0.73 34.47
CA ASN A 195 -3.67 2.00 33.74
C ASN A 195 -2.21 2.33 33.35
N PHE A 196 -1.25 2.04 34.22
CA PHE A 196 0.16 2.22 33.91
C PHE A 196 0.61 1.25 32.81
N SER A 197 0.22 -0.02 32.88
CA SER A 197 0.49 -1.02 31.85
C SER A 197 -0.14 -0.64 30.50
N PHE A 198 -1.38 -0.15 30.52
CA PHE A 198 -2.03 0.39 29.32
C PHE A 198 -1.29 1.61 28.76
N GLY A 199 -0.84 2.52 29.62
CA GLY A 199 -0.01 3.66 29.22
C GLY A 199 1.28 3.23 28.52
N LYS A 200 1.99 2.24 29.08
CA LYS A 200 3.17 1.65 28.44
C LYS A 200 2.87 1.05 27.08
N MET A 201 1.79 0.25 26.98
CA MET A 201 1.34 -0.35 25.71
C MET A 201 1.06 0.73 24.64
N LEU A 202 0.34 1.80 25.00
CA LEU A 202 0.11 2.94 24.11
C LEU A 202 1.44 3.56 23.64
N THR A 203 2.38 3.81 24.55
CA THR A 203 3.68 4.40 24.22
C THR A 203 4.49 3.48 23.30
N THR A 204 4.51 2.17 23.54
CA THR A 204 5.21 1.19 22.72
C THR A 204 4.69 1.23 21.28
N HIS A 205 3.38 1.09 21.10
CA HIS A 205 2.77 1.06 19.77
C HIS A 205 2.91 2.39 19.03
N THR A 206 2.64 3.51 19.71
CA THR A 206 2.78 4.85 19.10
C THR A 206 4.22 5.19 18.75
N SER A 207 5.21 4.68 19.49
CA SER A 207 6.64 4.83 19.17
C SER A 207 7.05 4.01 17.96
N ARG A 208 6.56 2.77 17.83
CA ARG A 208 6.75 1.94 16.63
C ARG A 208 6.18 2.64 15.39
N ILE A 209 4.92 3.06 15.45
CA ILE A 209 4.25 3.77 14.36
C ILE A 209 4.99 5.06 13.99
N PHE A 210 5.54 5.78 14.96
CA PHE A 210 6.35 6.96 14.67
C PHE A 210 7.64 6.63 13.91
N LYS A 211 8.28 5.48 14.17
CA LYS A 211 9.43 5.02 13.39
C LYS A 211 9.02 4.70 11.94
N GLU A 212 7.88 4.04 11.74
CA GLU A 212 7.32 3.77 10.40
C GLU A 212 6.99 5.07 9.66
N GLN A 213 6.40 6.06 10.34
CA GLN A 213 6.15 7.39 9.76
C GLN A 213 7.44 8.05 9.28
N ARG A 214 8.54 7.93 10.03
CA ARG A 214 9.83 8.48 9.63
C ARG A 214 10.40 7.77 8.41
N GLN A 215 10.21 6.45 8.30
CA GLN A 215 10.61 5.67 7.14
C GLN A 215 9.79 6.07 5.91
N ALA A 216 8.46 6.12 6.02
CA ALA A 216 7.58 6.56 4.93
C ALA A 216 7.94 7.98 4.46
N LEU A 217 8.24 8.91 5.38
CA LEU A 217 8.69 10.25 5.03
C LEU A 217 10.04 10.26 4.30
N ALA A 218 10.97 9.38 4.66
CA ALA A 218 12.23 9.22 3.95
C ALA A 218 12.00 8.71 2.52
N SER A 219 11.15 7.69 2.35
CA SER A 219 10.75 7.18 1.03
C SER A 219 10.09 8.25 0.17
N ILE A 220 9.20 9.09 0.73
CA ILE A 220 8.59 10.23 0.02
C ILE A 220 9.69 11.18 -0.50
N LYS A 221 10.68 11.52 0.34
CA LYS A 221 11.78 12.41 -0.07
C LYS A 221 12.61 11.80 -1.20
N GLU A 222 12.90 10.51 -1.11
CA GLU A 222 13.66 9.80 -2.14
C GLU A 222 12.90 9.72 -3.46
N CYS A 223 11.62 9.37 -3.43
CA CYS A 223 10.76 9.33 -4.62
C CYS A 223 10.68 10.72 -5.28
N LYS A 224 10.52 11.79 -4.50
CA LYS A 224 10.53 13.17 -5.01
C LYS A 224 11.85 13.53 -5.69
N LYS A 225 12.98 13.06 -5.14
CA LYS A 225 14.31 13.27 -5.75
C LYS A 225 14.45 12.49 -7.06
N LYS A 226 14.02 11.22 -7.11
CA LYS A 226 14.02 10.38 -8.33
C LYS A 226 13.19 11.02 -9.44
N ILE A 227 11.96 11.44 -9.13
CA ILE A 227 11.06 12.13 -10.07
C ILE A 227 11.72 13.41 -10.61
N ALA A 228 12.33 14.21 -9.74
CA ALA A 228 13.02 15.43 -10.16
C ALA A 228 14.22 15.16 -11.08
N SER A 229 14.97 14.07 -10.87
CA SER A 229 16.06 13.67 -11.78
C SER A 229 15.58 13.04 -13.10
N CYS A 230 14.36 12.51 -13.11
CA CYS A 230 13.72 11.93 -14.29
C CYS A 230 12.90 12.94 -15.09
N ARG A 231 12.83 14.21 -14.68
CA ARG A 231 12.27 15.30 -15.49
C ARG A 231 13.43 16.06 -16.11
#